data_AF-A0A7Y6ZZL0-F1
#
_entry.id   AF-A0A7Y6ZZL0-F1
#
_cell.length_a   1.000
_cell.length_b   1.000
_cell.length_c   1.000
_cell.angle_alpha   90.00
_cell.angle_beta   90.00
_cell.angle_gamma   90.00
#
_symmetry.space_group_name_H-M   'P 1'
#
loop_
_entity.id
_entity.type
_entity.pdbx_description
1 polymer ?
#
loop_
_entity_poly.entity_id
_entity_poly.type
_entity_poly.pdbx_seq_one_letter_code
_entity_poly.pdbx_strand_id
1 'polypeptide(L)'
;MNANKPSKRDNNTWAPVTSFRILAHVLLPLLGVLCAKEAKQVMLRFHDYHLQKYEVTDHGKTVKLYLGFGYPGKEIDFSEITFTEVAIYHFVHTAYSIITDIESVPISSLLEEQKDNIQNWNRYYGVDMWKDDLETTVNYFESNNYSGWYIESAIGFSGFVVAKSVNGT
;
A
#
# COMPACT_ATOMS: atom_id res chain seq x y z
N MET A 1 -36.54 -53.00 38.83
CA MET A 1 -35.41 -52.70 37.94
C MET A 1 -35.08 -51.22 38.05
N ASN A 2 -33.84 -50.97 38.44
CA ASN A 2 -33.09 -49.71 38.65
C ASN A 2 -33.79 -48.35 38.73
N ALA A 3 -33.62 -47.75 39.92
CA ALA A 3 -33.52 -46.32 40.15
C ALA A 3 -32.24 -45.73 39.53
N ASN A 4 -32.29 -44.50 39.01
CA ASN A 4 -31.43 -43.44 39.55
C ASN A 4 -31.84 -42.01 39.12
N LYS A 5 -31.55 -41.10 40.04
CA LYS A 5 -31.89 -39.67 40.18
C LYS A 5 -31.28 -38.74 39.11
N PRO A 6 -31.75 -37.47 39.03
CA PRO A 6 -31.23 -36.46 38.12
C PRO A 6 -29.82 -36.00 38.51
N SER A 7 -28.97 -35.82 37.50
CA SER A 7 -27.61 -35.29 37.63
C SER A 7 -27.60 -33.76 37.55
N LYS A 8 -26.86 -33.16 38.47
CA LYS A 8 -26.67 -31.73 38.73
C LYS A 8 -25.31 -31.32 38.16
N ARG A 9 -25.28 -30.14 37.50
CA ARG A 9 -24.08 -29.30 37.21
C ARG A 9 -23.07 -29.95 36.24
N ASP A 10 -22.41 -29.25 35.32
CA ASP A 10 -21.44 -28.17 35.57
C ASP A 10 -21.32 -27.21 34.36
N ASN A 11 -21.43 -25.92 34.67
CA ASN A 11 -20.72 -24.78 34.09
C ASN A 11 -19.47 -25.10 33.26
N ASN A 12 -19.31 -24.47 32.09
CA ASN A 12 -18.02 -23.93 31.60
C ASN A 12 -18.24 -22.93 30.45
N THR A 13 -18.43 -21.68 30.88
CA THR A 13 -18.27 -20.43 30.15
C THR A 13 -16.82 -20.31 29.67
N TRP A 14 -16.61 -20.05 28.38
CA TRP A 14 -15.28 -19.82 27.81
C TRP A 14 -15.00 -18.33 27.65
N ALA A 15 -14.23 -17.78 28.59
CA ALA A 15 -13.26 -16.66 28.52
C ALA A 15 -13.12 -16.01 29.92
N PRO A 16 -11.98 -15.38 30.29
CA PRO A 16 -10.59 -15.52 29.84
C PRO A 16 -9.61 -15.81 31.01
N VAL A 17 -8.39 -16.21 30.67
CA VAL A 17 -7.34 -16.56 31.65
C VAL A 17 -6.70 -15.31 32.26
N THR A 18 -6.81 -15.23 33.59
CA THR A 18 -5.87 -14.66 34.57
C THR A 18 -5.42 -13.20 34.47
N SER A 19 -5.98 -12.41 35.40
CA SER A 19 -5.41 -11.19 35.94
C SER A 19 -4.21 -11.50 36.85
N PHE A 20 -3.07 -10.88 36.61
CA PHE A 20 -2.06 -10.61 37.64
C PHE A 20 -1.97 -9.09 37.83
N ARG A 21 -2.41 -8.62 38.99
CA ARG A 21 -2.12 -7.27 39.49
C ARG A 21 -0.71 -7.30 40.11
N ILE A 22 0.21 -6.50 39.58
CA ILE A 22 1.36 -6.01 40.33
C ILE A 22 1.15 -4.51 40.51
N LEU A 23 1.21 -4.06 41.76
CA LEU A 23 1.08 -2.66 42.15
C LEU A 23 2.18 -1.80 41.52
N ALA A 24 1.76 -0.62 41.06
CA ALA A 24 2.59 0.50 40.64
C ALA A 24 3.58 0.93 41.72
N HIS A 25 4.71 1.54 41.31
CA HIS A 25 5.14 2.88 41.71
C HIS A 25 6.30 3.35 40.82
N VAL A 26 6.10 4.53 40.20
CA VAL A 26 7.08 5.62 40.02
C VAL A 26 7.86 5.73 38.68
N LEU A 27 7.68 6.93 38.07
CA LEU A 27 8.49 7.71 37.10
C LEU A 27 8.33 7.51 35.57
N LEU A 28 7.57 8.45 34.97
CA LEU A 28 7.65 9.02 33.61
C LEU A 28 9.11 9.40 33.19
N PRO A 29 9.39 9.78 31.93
CA PRO A 29 9.10 9.14 30.63
C PRO A 29 10.39 9.13 29.77
N LEU A 30 10.90 7.98 29.31
CA LEU A 30 12.09 8.00 28.44
C LEU A 30 11.85 7.23 27.15
N LEU A 31 11.90 8.01 26.07
CA LEU A 31 12.12 7.61 24.70
C LEU A 31 11.05 6.66 24.15
N GLY A 32 10.01 7.28 23.60
CA GLY A 32 9.55 6.84 22.29
C GLY A 32 10.76 6.82 21.37
N VAL A 33 11.39 5.66 21.23
CA VAL A 33 12.15 5.31 20.03
C VAL A 33 11.09 5.19 18.94
N LEU A 34 10.62 6.34 18.47
CA LEU A 34 10.17 6.47 17.10
C LEU A 34 11.44 6.17 16.31
N CYS A 35 11.66 4.88 16.02
CA CYS A 35 12.54 4.50 14.94
C CYS A 35 11.82 5.00 13.69
N ALA A 36 11.96 6.30 13.43
CA ALA A 36 11.75 6.83 12.11
C ALA A 36 12.78 6.11 11.26
N LYS A 37 12.37 4.97 10.68
CA LYS A 37 13.04 4.44 9.49
C LYS A 37 13.09 5.63 8.56
N GLU A 38 14.28 6.12 8.31
CA GLU A 38 14.55 7.11 7.30
C GLU A 38 14.14 6.45 5.98
N ALA A 39 12.85 6.61 5.62
CA ALA A 39 12.34 6.15 4.35
C ALA A 39 13.12 6.95 3.32
N LYS A 40 14.05 6.27 2.64
CA LYS A 40 14.80 6.88 1.55
C LYS A 40 13.76 7.36 0.54
N GLN A 41 13.50 8.66 0.53
CA GLN A 41 12.54 9.26 -0.37
C GLN A 41 13.08 9.05 -1.78
N VAL A 42 12.48 8.11 -2.50
CA VAL A 42 12.77 7.91 -3.92
C VAL A 42 11.90 8.90 -4.68
N MET A 43 12.56 9.88 -5.28
CA MET A 43 11.95 10.84 -6.19
C MET A 43 12.65 10.66 -7.54
N LEU A 44 11.87 10.31 -8.56
CA LEU A 44 12.35 10.11 -9.92
C LEU A 44 11.75 11.20 -10.80
N ARG A 45 12.56 12.19 -11.16
CA ARG A 45 12.11 13.35 -11.93
C ARG A 45 12.20 13.06 -13.42
N PHE A 46 11.07 13.25 -14.11
CA PHE A 46 10.97 13.09 -15.56
C PHE A 46 10.40 14.38 -16.15
N HIS A 47 11.23 15.23 -16.72
CA HIS A 47 10.71 16.39 -17.44
C HIS A 47 10.38 15.97 -18.87
N ASP A 48 9.09 16.08 -19.26
CA ASP A 48 8.57 15.89 -20.62
C ASP A 48 8.57 14.44 -21.17
N TYR A 49 8.66 13.42 -20.31
CA TYR A 49 8.58 12.04 -20.78
C TYR A 49 7.15 11.61 -21.06
N HIS A 50 6.92 11.06 -22.25
CA HIS A 50 5.63 10.47 -22.61
C HIS A 50 5.52 9.05 -22.10
N LEU A 51 4.36 8.69 -21.52
CA LEU A 51 4.04 7.29 -21.26
C LEU A 51 3.74 6.59 -22.60
N GLN A 52 4.66 5.75 -23.05
CA GLN A 52 4.50 4.99 -24.30
C GLN A 52 3.53 3.82 -24.09
N LYS A 53 3.71 3.11 -22.98
CA LYS A 53 2.86 2.01 -22.54
C LYS A 53 3.15 1.71 -21.06
N TYR A 54 2.28 0.92 -20.46
CA TYR A 54 2.59 0.23 -19.22
C TYR A 54 2.30 -1.27 -19.39
N GLU A 55 3.01 -2.08 -18.62
CA GLU A 55 2.80 -3.53 -18.56
C GLU A 55 2.54 -3.96 -17.13
N VAL A 56 1.66 -4.94 -16.98
CA VAL A 56 1.32 -5.56 -15.70
C VAL A 56 1.53 -7.05 -15.84
N THR A 57 2.49 -7.60 -15.10
CA THR A 57 2.87 -9.01 -15.15
C THR A 57 2.77 -9.66 -13.77
N ASP A 58 3.07 -10.96 -13.69
CA ASP A 58 3.17 -11.70 -12.43
C ASP A 58 1.89 -11.59 -11.57
N HIS A 59 0.74 -11.73 -12.22
CA HIS A 59 -0.58 -11.58 -11.57
C HIS A 59 -0.76 -10.23 -10.85
N GLY A 60 -0.21 -9.16 -11.43
CA GLY A 60 -0.30 -7.81 -10.87
C GLY A 60 0.79 -7.47 -9.87
N LYS A 61 1.79 -8.35 -9.65
CA LYS A 61 2.92 -8.10 -8.74
C LYS A 61 4.03 -7.25 -9.33
N THR A 62 4.03 -7.08 -10.65
CA THR A 62 5.00 -6.23 -11.33
C THR A 62 4.25 -5.23 -12.22
N VAL A 63 4.57 -3.96 -12.06
CA VAL A 63 4.06 -2.88 -12.92
C VAL A 63 5.26 -2.17 -13.52
N LYS A 64 5.26 -2.02 -14.84
CA LYS A 64 6.35 -1.39 -15.57
C LYS A 64 5.84 -0.25 -16.43
N LEU A 65 6.46 0.92 -16.32
CA LEU A 65 6.19 2.10 -17.13
C LEU A 65 7.31 2.28 -18.15
N TYR A 66 6.93 2.41 -19.41
CA TYR A 66 7.85 2.69 -20.50
C TYR A 66 7.72 4.16 -20.87
N LEU A 67 8.76 4.92 -20.56
CA LEU A 67 8.80 6.36 -20.75
C LEU A 67 9.70 6.68 -21.94
N GLY A 68 9.24 7.58 -22.82
CA GLY A 68 10.02 8.06 -23.96
C GLY A 68 10.07 9.58 -24.01
N PHE A 69 11.27 10.14 -24.13
CA PHE A 69 11.50 11.56 -24.36
C PHE A 69 12.15 11.76 -25.72
N GLY A 70 11.48 12.49 -26.61
CA GLY A 70 12.02 12.75 -27.94
C GLY A 70 11.09 13.55 -28.82
N TYR A 71 11.67 14.34 -29.70
CA TYR A 71 10.94 15.08 -30.72
C TYR A 71 10.98 14.30 -32.06
N PRO A 72 9.97 14.46 -32.92
CA PRO A 72 9.98 13.85 -34.25
C PRO A 72 11.29 14.14 -35.00
N GLY A 73 11.95 13.09 -35.49
CA GLY A 73 13.20 13.19 -36.25
C GLY A 73 14.49 13.24 -35.41
N LYS A 74 14.42 13.05 -34.09
CA LYS A 74 15.58 12.88 -33.20
C LYS A 74 15.59 11.49 -32.55
N GLU A 75 16.76 11.09 -32.06
CA GLU A 75 16.89 9.92 -31.19
C GLU A 75 16.02 10.10 -29.95
N ILE A 76 15.30 9.05 -29.58
CA ILE A 76 14.39 9.03 -28.44
C ILE A 76 15.18 8.48 -27.24
N ASP A 77 15.19 9.24 -26.15
CA ASP A 77 15.67 8.77 -24.86
C ASP A 77 14.59 7.92 -24.20
N PHE A 78 14.97 6.75 -23.70
CA PHE A 78 14.06 5.77 -23.12
C PHE A 78 14.43 5.50 -21.68
N SER A 79 13.44 5.59 -20.80
CA SER A 79 13.57 5.19 -19.39
C SER A 79 12.50 4.17 -19.06
N GLU A 80 12.87 3.18 -18.25
CA GLU A 80 11.98 2.12 -17.78
C GLU A 80 11.86 2.19 -16.26
N ILE A 81 10.64 2.34 -15.76
CA ILE A 81 10.36 2.36 -14.33
C ILE A 81 9.62 1.09 -13.95
N THR A 82 10.20 0.30 -13.05
CA THR A 82 9.65 -0.98 -12.62
C THR A 82 9.33 -0.94 -11.14
N PHE A 83 8.06 -1.18 -10.82
CA PHE A 83 7.54 -1.44 -9.48
C PHE A 83 7.41 -2.94 -9.28
N THR A 84 7.89 -3.45 -8.15
CA THR A 84 7.88 -4.88 -7.83
C THR A 84 7.23 -5.16 -6.48
N GLU A 85 6.66 -6.36 -6.35
CA GLU A 85 5.81 -6.73 -5.22
C GLU A 85 4.66 -5.75 -5.04
N VAL A 86 3.99 -5.41 -6.14
CA VAL A 86 2.88 -4.46 -6.15
C VAL A 86 1.71 -5.01 -5.34
N ALA A 87 1.23 -4.16 -4.44
CA ALA A 87 0.00 -4.38 -3.71
C ALA A 87 -1.18 -3.87 -4.51
N ILE A 88 -1.20 -2.57 -4.78
CA ILE A 88 -2.31 -1.91 -5.44
C ILE A 88 -1.75 -0.87 -6.40
N TYR A 89 -2.38 -0.73 -7.54
CA TYR A 89 -2.12 0.36 -8.47
C TYR A 89 -3.44 0.82 -9.07
N HIS A 90 -3.49 2.07 -9.47
CA HIS A 90 -4.62 2.61 -10.21
C HIS A 90 -4.10 3.69 -11.14
N PHE A 91 -4.37 3.54 -12.44
CA PHE A 91 -3.99 4.50 -13.47
C PHE A 91 -5.23 4.92 -14.25
N VAL A 92 -5.37 6.22 -14.46
CA VAL A 92 -6.46 6.80 -15.24
C VAL A 92 -5.89 7.64 -16.38
N HIS A 93 -6.59 7.64 -17.51
CA HIS A 93 -6.32 8.48 -18.68
C HIS A 93 -5.00 8.20 -19.42
N THR A 94 -4.39 7.02 -19.27
CA THR A 94 -3.04 6.64 -19.75
C THR A 94 -2.63 6.92 -21.22
N ALA A 95 -3.52 7.42 -22.08
CA ALA A 95 -3.20 7.77 -23.46
C ALA A 95 -2.66 9.20 -23.57
N TYR A 96 -1.59 9.37 -24.37
CA TYR A 96 -0.96 10.66 -24.67
C TYR A 96 -0.46 11.44 -23.45
N SER A 97 -0.19 10.75 -22.34
CA SER A 97 0.21 11.42 -21.11
C SER A 97 1.67 11.80 -21.08
N ILE A 98 1.96 12.88 -20.36
CA ILE A 98 3.31 13.39 -20.10
C ILE A 98 3.57 13.28 -18.61
N ILE A 99 4.40 12.33 -18.21
CA ILE A 99 4.78 12.11 -16.82
C ILE A 99 5.80 13.18 -16.42
N THR A 100 5.58 13.85 -15.30
CA THR A 100 6.43 14.95 -14.80
C THR A 100 7.26 14.53 -13.59
N ASP A 101 6.69 13.73 -12.71
CA ASP A 101 7.37 13.24 -11.51
C ASP A 101 6.79 11.89 -11.07
N ILE A 102 7.62 11.10 -10.40
CA ILE A 102 7.19 9.94 -9.63
C ILE A 102 7.77 10.12 -8.22
N GLU A 103 6.89 10.50 -7.30
CA GLU A 103 7.27 10.85 -5.94
C GLU A 103 6.77 9.81 -4.94
N SER A 104 7.63 9.52 -3.96
CA SER A 104 7.19 8.74 -2.80
C SER A 104 6.34 9.60 -1.87
N VAL A 105 5.16 9.10 -1.53
CA VAL A 105 4.18 9.77 -0.68
C VAL A 105 3.73 8.83 0.44
N PRO A 106 3.24 9.35 1.58
CA PRO A 106 2.66 8.52 2.63
C PRO A 106 1.51 7.66 2.08
N ILE A 107 1.49 6.37 2.43
CA ILE A 107 0.43 5.44 2.01
C ILE A 107 -0.93 5.91 2.52
N SER A 108 -0.98 6.45 3.75
CA SER A 108 -2.19 7.04 4.32
C SER A 108 -2.79 8.13 3.42
N SER A 109 -1.97 9.01 2.85
CA SER A 109 -2.44 10.05 1.92
C SER A 109 -3.07 9.46 0.66
N LEU A 110 -2.42 8.47 0.03
CA LEU A 110 -2.95 7.81 -1.16
C LEU A 110 -4.26 7.08 -0.90
N LEU A 111 -4.32 6.31 0.18
CA LEU A 111 -5.50 5.49 0.46
C LEU A 111 -6.67 6.31 0.99
N GLU A 112 -6.45 7.44 1.67
CA GLU A 112 -7.53 8.35 2.07
C GLU A 112 -8.19 8.98 0.84
N GLU A 113 -7.39 9.45 -0.13
CA GLU A 113 -7.91 10.02 -1.39
C GLU A 113 -8.73 8.98 -2.18
N GLN A 114 -8.36 7.70 -2.08
CA GLN A 114 -8.92 6.61 -2.86
C GLN A 114 -9.87 5.72 -2.04
N LYS A 115 -10.26 6.13 -0.84
CA LYS A 115 -10.99 5.29 0.13
C LYS A 115 -12.24 4.65 -0.45
N ASP A 116 -13.08 5.45 -1.10
CA ASP A 116 -14.33 4.97 -1.70
C ASP A 116 -14.05 3.99 -2.86
N ASN A 117 -13.01 4.28 -3.66
CA ASN A 117 -12.59 3.41 -4.75
C ASN A 117 -12.07 2.07 -4.23
N ILE A 118 -11.24 2.08 -3.20
CA ILE A 118 -10.66 0.86 -2.59
C ILE A 118 -11.75 -0.01 -1.98
N GLN A 119 -12.72 0.59 -1.27
CA GLN A 119 -13.86 -0.14 -0.73
C GLN A 119 -14.69 -0.81 -1.84
N ASN A 120 -14.94 -0.06 -2.93
CA ASN A 120 -15.65 -0.60 -4.08
C ASN A 120 -14.85 -1.72 -4.77
N TRP A 121 -13.56 -1.53 -4.99
CA TRP A 121 -12.70 -2.55 -5.59
C TRP A 121 -12.65 -3.81 -4.74
N ASN A 122 -12.54 -3.67 -3.42
CA ASN A 122 -12.59 -4.82 -2.52
C ASN A 122 -13.92 -5.57 -2.65
N ARG A 123 -15.05 -4.84 -2.69
CA ARG A 123 -16.36 -5.43 -2.84
C ARG A 123 -16.56 -6.17 -4.18
N TYR A 124 -16.03 -5.63 -5.27
CA TYR A 124 -16.25 -6.19 -6.62
C TYR A 124 -15.22 -7.23 -7.03
N TYR A 125 -13.97 -7.09 -6.56
CA TYR A 125 -12.83 -7.85 -7.06
C TYR A 125 -12.09 -8.64 -5.98
N GLY A 126 -12.44 -8.46 -4.70
CA GLY A 126 -11.77 -9.14 -3.59
C GLY A 126 -10.32 -8.69 -3.47
N VAL A 127 -10.10 -7.43 -3.08
CA VAL A 127 -8.75 -6.88 -2.93
C VAL A 127 -8.17 -7.45 -1.63
N ASP A 128 -7.40 -8.54 -1.74
CA ASP A 128 -6.82 -9.32 -0.62
C ASP A 128 -6.09 -8.50 0.47
N MET A 129 -5.68 -7.27 0.12
CA MET A 129 -4.91 -6.40 1.00
C MET A 129 -5.74 -5.40 1.78
N TRP A 130 -7.05 -5.30 1.54
CA TRP A 130 -7.95 -4.55 2.42
C TRP A 130 -8.09 -5.29 3.76
N LYS A 131 -7.87 -4.59 4.88
CA LYS A 131 -7.94 -5.13 6.24
C LYS A 131 -9.09 -4.52 7.02
N ASP A 132 -10.29 -4.57 6.44
CA ASP A 132 -11.57 -4.08 6.97
C ASP A 132 -11.71 -2.55 7.06
N ASP A 133 -10.67 -1.86 7.54
CA ASP A 133 -10.62 -0.41 7.65
C ASP A 133 -9.29 0.18 7.14
N LEU A 134 -9.27 1.51 6.97
CA LEU A 134 -8.14 2.22 6.40
C LEU A 134 -6.91 2.19 7.31
N GLU A 135 -7.08 2.39 8.62
CA GLU A 135 -5.98 2.43 9.58
C GLU A 135 -5.28 1.07 9.65
N THR A 136 -6.06 -0.01 9.78
CA THR A 136 -5.52 -1.37 9.79
C THR A 136 -4.83 -1.71 8.45
N THR A 137 -5.37 -1.24 7.33
CA THR A 137 -4.78 -1.45 6.00
C THR A 137 -3.44 -0.69 5.84
N VAL A 138 -3.38 0.58 6.27
CA VAL A 138 -2.14 1.37 6.26
C VAL A 138 -1.09 0.72 7.15
N ASN A 139 -1.45 0.37 8.39
CA ASN A 139 -0.56 -0.29 9.34
C ASN A 139 -0.01 -1.61 8.77
N TYR A 140 -0.85 -2.39 8.08
CA TYR A 140 -0.43 -3.60 7.40
C TYR A 140 0.61 -3.30 6.32
N PHE A 141 0.38 -2.33 5.46
CA PHE A 141 1.34 -1.98 4.40
C PHE A 141 2.68 -1.50 4.96
N GLU A 142 2.66 -0.57 5.92
CA GLU A 142 3.87 -0.03 6.52
C GLU A 142 4.66 -1.11 7.27
N SER A 143 3.99 -1.97 8.04
CA SER A 143 4.62 -3.08 8.77
C SER A 143 5.25 -4.13 7.83
N ASN A 144 4.75 -4.23 6.60
CA ASN A 144 5.24 -5.16 5.57
C ASN A 144 6.20 -4.51 4.56
N ASN A 145 6.70 -3.31 4.86
CA ASN A 145 7.65 -2.53 4.05
C ASN A 145 7.14 -2.19 2.64
N TYR A 146 5.84 -1.88 2.54
CA TYR A 146 5.32 -1.22 1.35
C TYR A 146 5.56 0.30 1.43
N SER A 147 5.67 0.91 0.26
CA SER A 147 5.71 2.36 0.07
C SER A 147 4.68 2.77 -0.97
N GLY A 148 4.22 4.02 -0.87
CA GLY A 148 3.35 4.65 -1.86
C GLY A 148 4.14 5.52 -2.82
N TRP A 149 3.78 5.47 -4.10
CA TRP A 149 4.26 6.38 -5.14
C TRP A 149 3.08 7.01 -5.86
N TYR A 150 3.07 8.33 -5.92
CA TYR A 150 2.18 9.09 -6.78
C TYR A 150 2.93 9.43 -8.08
N ILE A 151 2.24 9.30 -9.20
CA ILE A 151 2.79 9.60 -10.51
C ILE A 151 2.08 10.86 -11.02
N GLU A 152 2.83 11.96 -11.06
CA GLU A 152 2.35 13.24 -11.51
C GLU A 152 2.45 13.34 -13.05
N SER A 153 1.48 14.01 -13.64
CA SER A 153 1.47 14.28 -15.07
C SER A 153 1.00 15.69 -15.36
N ALA A 154 1.62 16.31 -16.37
CA ALA A 154 1.18 17.60 -16.88
C ALA A 154 -0.17 17.51 -17.63
N ILE A 155 -0.42 16.38 -18.30
CA ILE A 155 -1.61 16.18 -19.12
C ILE A 155 -2.03 14.73 -19.07
N GLY A 156 -3.30 14.51 -18.74
CA GLY A 156 -3.99 13.27 -19.09
C GLY A 156 -3.54 12.04 -18.32
N PHE A 157 -2.76 12.12 -17.24
CA PHE A 157 -2.52 10.93 -16.40
C PHE A 157 -2.65 11.29 -14.92
N SER A 158 -3.29 10.42 -14.17
CA SER A 158 -3.21 10.41 -12.72
C SER A 158 -3.14 8.96 -12.29
N GLY A 159 -2.25 8.69 -11.36
CA GLY A 159 -2.09 7.34 -10.91
C GLY A 159 -1.17 7.20 -9.73
N PHE A 160 -1.32 6.07 -9.06
CA PHE A 160 -0.48 5.70 -7.94
C PHE A 160 -0.16 4.21 -7.97
N VAL A 161 0.90 3.86 -7.26
CA VAL A 161 1.32 2.48 -7.02
C VAL A 161 1.70 2.35 -5.54
N VAL A 162 1.26 1.27 -4.90
CA VAL A 162 1.77 0.79 -3.62
C VAL A 162 2.50 -0.51 -3.87
N ALA A 163 3.78 -0.57 -3.53
CA ALA A 163 4.68 -1.70 -3.80
C ALA A 163 5.83 -1.74 -2.79
N LYS A 164 6.68 -2.77 -2.83
CA LYS A 164 7.85 -2.83 -1.92
C LYS A 164 9.06 -2.11 -2.46
N SER A 165 9.19 -1.99 -3.79
CA SER A 165 10.30 -1.28 -4.40
C SER A 165 9.96 -0.72 -5.77
N VAL A 166 10.69 0.33 -6.12
CA VAL A 166 10.72 0.94 -7.45
C VAL A 166 12.18 1.02 -7.91
N ASN A 167 12.42 0.72 -9.18
CA ASN A 167 13.71 0.91 -9.84
C ASN A 167 13.50 1.65 -11.16
N GLY A 168 14.41 2.57 -11.51
CA GLY A 168 14.43 3.27 -12.78
C GLY A 168 15.80 3.20 -13.43
N THR A 169 15.83 3.30 -14.76
CA THR A 169 17.05 3.42 -15.57
C THR A 169 17.33 4.85 -15.96
#